data_AF-A0A448B3V0-F1
#
_entry.id   AF-A0A448B3V0-F1
#
_cell.length_a   1.000
_cell.length_b   1.000
_cell.length_c   1.000
_cell.angle_alpha   90.00
_cell.angle_beta   90.00
_cell.angle_gamma   90.00
#
_symmetry.space_group_name_H-M   'P 1'
#
loop_
_entity.id
_entity.type
_entity.pdbx_description
1 polymer ?
#
loop_
_entity_poly.entity_id
_entity_poly.type
_entity_poly.pdbx_seq_one_letter_code
_entity_poly.pdbx_strand_id
1 'polypeptide(L)'
;MKKLFYISIFLFSLQSFAQAGPPPVGYPTEENKILIDKLMETTELKRYIYNYCIDRINLASRLEKWDENKKNEIIKSIQLEKMDDAVYNSFSSYTKEELQLLIDSFNKLSKRKSGIFPMPLILQVRMEGFSKSLIKGDYLYLNEKK
;
A
#
# COMPACT_ATOMS: atom_id res chain seq x y z
N MET A 1 29.52 3.74 43.18
CA MET A 1 28.12 4.17 42.95
C MET A 1 27.86 4.68 41.53
N LYS A 2 28.74 5.48 40.90
CA LYS A 2 28.52 6.00 39.53
C LYS A 2 28.38 4.90 38.44
N LYS A 3 29.12 3.77 38.56
CA LYS A 3 29.05 2.66 37.59
C LYS A 3 27.69 1.93 37.57
N LEU A 4 26.97 1.89 38.71
CA LEU A 4 25.63 1.31 38.79
C LEU A 4 24.57 2.21 38.13
N PHE A 5 24.79 3.53 38.14
CA PHE A 5 23.89 4.49 37.52
C PHE A 5 23.88 4.37 35.98
N TYR A 6 25.05 4.15 35.36
CA TYR A 6 25.15 3.95 33.91
C TYR A 6 24.49 2.66 33.43
N ILE A 7 24.55 1.59 34.24
CA ILE A 7 23.88 0.32 33.93
C ILE A 7 22.35 0.50 33.96
N SER A 8 21.82 1.29 34.90
CA SER A 8 20.39 1.59 34.97
C SER A 8 19.88 2.40 33.77
N ILE A 9 20.70 3.33 33.24
CA ILE A 9 20.33 4.13 32.06
C ILE A 9 20.32 3.25 30.80
N PHE A 10 21.27 2.32 30.67
CA PHE A 10 21.32 1.39 29.55
C PHE A 10 20.11 0.43 29.54
N LEU A 11 19.70 -0.07 30.71
CA LEU A 11 18.54 -0.97 30.83
C LEU A 11 17.20 -0.28 30.52
N PHE A 12 17.04 1.01 30.81
CA PHE A 12 15.84 1.76 30.43
C PHE A 12 15.70 1.97 28.91
N SER A 13 16.82 2.04 28.18
CA SER A 13 16.78 2.15 26.70
C SER A 13 16.36 0.87 25.97
N LEU A 14 16.26 -0.26 26.69
CA LEU A 14 15.83 -1.55 26.12
C LEU A 14 14.31 -1.74 26.13
N GLN A 15 13.53 -0.77 26.62
CA GLN A 15 12.10 -0.73 26.37
C GLN A 15 11.86 -0.34 24.90
N SER A 16 12.15 -1.28 24.00
CA SER A 16 11.63 -1.25 22.64
C SER A 16 10.12 -1.19 22.76
N PHE A 17 9.52 -0.14 22.21
CA PHE A 17 8.10 -0.16 21.88
C PHE A 17 7.88 -1.35 20.98
N ALA A 18 7.43 -2.47 21.53
CA ALA A 18 6.93 -3.57 20.74
C ALA A 18 5.83 -2.96 19.88
N GLN A 19 6.04 -2.90 18.56
CA GLN A 19 4.95 -2.54 17.65
C GLN A 19 3.83 -3.52 17.97
N ALA A 20 2.64 -2.99 18.30
CA ALA A 20 1.44 -3.80 18.38
C ALA A 20 1.39 -4.63 17.09
N GLY A 21 1.04 -5.92 17.22
CA GLY A 21 0.89 -6.79 16.06
C GLY A 21 0.02 -6.10 15.00
N PRO A 22 0.25 -6.37 13.69
CA PRO A 22 -0.50 -5.71 12.65
C PRO A 22 -2.00 -5.83 12.94
N PRO A 23 -2.77 -4.74 12.79
CA PRO A 23 -4.20 -4.78 13.05
C PRO A 23 -4.82 -5.92 12.23
N PRO A 24 -5.82 -6.64 12.78
CA PRO A 24 -6.48 -7.72 12.06
C PRO A 24 -6.92 -7.26 10.68
N VAL A 25 -6.84 -8.16 9.68
CA VAL A 25 -7.36 -7.87 8.35
C VAL A 25 -8.87 -7.68 8.47
N GLY A 26 -9.32 -6.43 8.38
CA GLY A 26 -10.72 -6.09 8.21
C GLY A 26 -11.18 -6.42 6.79
N TYR A 27 -12.42 -6.88 6.68
CA TYR A 27 -13.12 -7.09 5.42
C TYR A 27 -14.41 -6.25 5.45
N PRO A 28 -14.75 -5.54 4.36
CA PRO A 28 -15.94 -4.70 4.35
C PRO A 28 -17.23 -5.53 4.41
N THR A 29 -18.33 -4.91 4.85
CA THR A 29 -19.67 -5.45 4.63
C THR A 29 -19.98 -5.52 3.13
N GLU A 30 -20.97 -6.32 2.72
CA GLU A 30 -21.38 -6.40 1.30
C GLU A 30 -21.82 -5.03 0.74
N GLU A 31 -22.51 -4.21 1.55
CA GLU A 31 -22.88 -2.86 1.15
C GLU A 31 -21.66 -1.95 0.97
N ASN A 32 -20.70 -2.01 1.90
CA ASN A 32 -19.46 -1.24 1.78
C ASN A 32 -18.59 -1.72 0.62
N LYS A 33 -18.63 -3.01 0.29
CA LYS A 33 -17.91 -3.57 -0.85
C LYS A 33 -18.35 -2.91 -2.17
N ILE A 34 -19.65 -2.78 -2.39
CA ILE A 34 -20.21 -2.08 -3.57
C ILE A 34 -19.73 -0.62 -3.63
N LEU A 35 -19.65 0.05 -2.49
CA LEU A 35 -19.15 1.43 -2.43
C LEU A 35 -17.64 1.52 -2.67
N ILE A 36 -16.87 0.56 -2.18
CA ILE A 36 -15.42 0.47 -2.43
C ILE A 36 -15.17 0.20 -3.92
N ASP A 37 -15.94 -0.68 -4.56
CA ASP A 37 -15.87 -0.93 -6.01
C ASP A 37 -16.12 0.37 -6.79
N LYS A 38 -17.18 1.10 -6.43
CA LYS A 38 -17.49 2.40 -7.03
C LYS A 38 -16.39 3.44 -6.78
N LEU A 39 -15.79 3.44 -5.60
CA LEU A 39 -14.65 4.31 -5.27
C LEU A 39 -13.46 3.99 -6.16
N MET A 40 -13.12 2.70 -6.34
CA MET A 40 -12.03 2.26 -7.20
C MET A 40 -12.21 2.71 -8.66
N GLU A 41 -13.43 2.58 -9.18
CA GLU A 41 -13.77 3.03 -10.53
C GLU A 41 -13.68 4.55 -10.66
N THR A 42 -14.34 5.29 -9.75
CA THR A 42 -14.39 6.75 -9.74
C THR A 42 -13.00 7.38 -9.72
N THR A 43 -12.07 6.71 -9.03
CA THR A 43 -10.72 7.21 -8.79
C THR A 43 -9.68 6.70 -9.77
N GLU A 44 -10.08 5.75 -10.64
CA GLU A 44 -9.15 4.96 -11.44
C GLU A 44 -8.01 4.37 -10.60
N LEU A 45 -8.33 3.86 -9.40
CA LEU A 45 -7.34 3.44 -8.40
C LEU A 45 -6.37 2.39 -8.95
N LYS A 46 -6.86 1.42 -9.74
CA LYS A 46 -5.99 0.41 -10.37
C LYS A 46 -4.95 1.05 -11.30
N ARG A 47 -5.33 2.09 -12.06
CA ARG A 47 -4.39 2.85 -12.91
C ARG A 47 -3.38 3.61 -12.05
N TYR A 48 -3.82 4.20 -10.94
CA TYR A 48 -2.93 4.88 -10.02
C TYR A 48 -1.88 3.92 -9.41
N ILE A 49 -2.32 2.75 -8.93
CA ILE A 49 -1.44 1.70 -8.40
C ILE A 49 -0.44 1.23 -9.46
N TYR A 50 -0.93 0.99 -10.69
CA TYR A 50 -0.06 0.60 -11.81
C TYR A 50 1.02 1.64 -12.07
N ASN A 51 0.66 2.92 -12.21
CA ASN A 51 1.60 4.00 -12.47
C ASN A 51 2.62 4.14 -11.34
N TYR A 52 2.19 4.00 -10.08
CA TYR A 52 3.09 3.96 -8.94
C TYR A 52 4.14 2.84 -9.10
N CYS A 53 3.71 1.61 -9.40
CA CYS A 53 4.62 0.49 -9.64
C CYS A 53 5.60 0.78 -10.79
N ILE A 54 5.12 1.33 -11.91
CA ILE A 54 5.95 1.73 -13.05
C ILE A 54 7.02 2.74 -12.64
N ASP A 55 6.66 3.77 -11.88
CA ASP A 55 7.61 4.79 -11.43
C ASP A 55 8.69 4.20 -10.53
N ARG A 56 8.33 3.27 -9.63
CA ARG A 56 9.28 2.56 -8.77
C ARG A 56 10.20 1.64 -9.56
N ILE A 57 9.66 0.90 -10.53
CA ILE A 57 10.44 0.01 -11.42
C ILE A 57 11.40 0.84 -12.28
N ASN A 58 10.94 1.95 -12.85
CA ASN A 58 11.78 2.85 -13.65
C ASN A 58 12.91 3.45 -12.83
N LEU A 59 12.64 3.83 -11.57
CA LEU A 59 13.66 4.31 -10.66
C LEU A 59 14.70 3.22 -10.36
N ALA A 60 14.26 2.00 -10.01
CA ALA A 60 15.16 0.88 -9.74
C ALA A 60 16.01 0.51 -10.97
N SER A 61 15.39 0.44 -12.16
CA SER A 61 16.07 0.18 -13.42
C SER A 61 17.21 1.16 -13.69
N ARG A 62 17.02 2.46 -13.42
CA ARG A 62 18.09 3.46 -13.56
C ARG A 62 19.19 3.30 -12.52
N LEU A 63 18.84 3.08 -11.26
CA LEU A 63 19.80 2.96 -10.15
C LEU A 63 20.66 1.71 -10.26
N GLU A 64 20.05 0.59 -10.67
CA GLU A 64 20.70 -0.72 -10.79
C GLU A 64 21.20 -1.01 -12.22
N LYS A 65 21.04 -0.07 -13.15
CA LYS A 65 21.47 -0.16 -14.55
C LYS A 65 20.95 -1.42 -15.26
N TRP A 66 19.67 -1.72 -15.08
CA TRP A 66 19.03 -2.84 -15.78
C TRP A 66 18.94 -2.57 -17.28
N ASP A 67 19.01 -3.63 -18.08
CA ASP A 67 18.65 -3.55 -19.49
C ASP A 67 17.11 -3.43 -19.68
N GLU A 68 16.72 -3.09 -20.91
CA GLU A 68 15.31 -2.92 -21.28
C GLU A 68 14.51 -4.22 -21.19
N ASN A 69 15.14 -5.39 -21.38
CA ASN A 69 14.46 -6.67 -21.32
C ASN A 69 14.03 -6.97 -19.88
N LYS A 70 14.96 -6.89 -18.93
CA LYS A 70 14.67 -7.08 -17.49
C LYS A 70 13.60 -6.11 -17.01
N LYS A 71 13.71 -4.82 -17.36
CA LYS A 71 12.71 -3.82 -17.00
C LYS A 71 11.32 -4.19 -17.54
N ASN A 72 11.24 -4.55 -18.82
CA ASN A 72 9.97 -4.89 -19.48
C ASN A 72 9.36 -6.19 -18.94
N GLU A 73 10.18 -7.18 -18.57
CA GLU A 73 9.70 -8.40 -17.90
C GLU A 73 9.06 -8.10 -16.54
N ILE A 74 9.71 -7.28 -15.71
CA ILE A 74 9.17 -6.86 -14.42
C ILE A 74 7.87 -6.06 -14.61
N ILE A 75 7.80 -5.15 -15.59
CA ILE A 75 6.56 -4.43 -15.90
C ILE A 75 5.43 -5.39 -16.30
N LYS A 76 5.71 -6.38 -17.15
CA LYS A 76 4.72 -7.39 -17.58
C LYS A 76 4.24 -8.29 -16.45
N SER A 77 5.03 -8.43 -15.39
CA SER A 77 4.68 -9.27 -14.22
C SER A 77 3.68 -8.61 -13.26
N ILE A 78 3.34 -7.33 -13.45
CA ILE A 78 2.43 -6.60 -12.56
C ILE A 78 1.03 -7.23 -12.62
N GLN A 79 0.63 -7.83 -11.49
CA GLN A 79 -0.69 -8.44 -11.27
C GLN A 79 -1.47 -7.61 -10.26
N LEU A 80 -2.25 -6.63 -10.75
CA LEU A 80 -2.96 -5.65 -9.90
C LEU A 80 -4.04 -6.28 -9.02
N GLU A 81 -4.60 -7.41 -9.42
CA GLU A 81 -5.56 -8.21 -8.65
C GLU A 81 -5.01 -8.64 -7.29
N LYS A 82 -3.68 -8.76 -7.15
CA LYS A 82 -3.03 -9.07 -5.85
C LYS A 82 -3.11 -7.93 -4.84
N MET A 83 -3.57 -6.76 -5.27
CA MET A 83 -3.83 -5.60 -4.41
C MET A 83 -5.30 -5.47 -4.00
N ASP A 84 -6.21 -6.27 -4.55
CA ASP A 84 -7.65 -6.10 -4.29
C ASP A 84 -7.96 -6.26 -2.78
N ASP A 85 -7.40 -7.28 -2.12
CA ASP A 85 -7.54 -7.46 -0.66
C ASP A 85 -6.98 -6.27 0.13
N ALA A 86 -5.85 -5.70 -0.31
CA ALA A 86 -5.27 -4.53 0.33
C ALA A 86 -6.18 -3.31 0.19
N VAL A 87 -6.84 -3.16 -0.95
CA VAL A 87 -7.81 -2.09 -1.19
C VAL A 87 -9.02 -2.27 -0.29
N TYR A 88 -9.68 -3.43 -0.31
CA TYR A 88 -10.85 -3.68 0.54
C TYR A 88 -10.53 -3.51 2.03
N ASN A 89 -9.38 -4.03 2.47
CA ASN A 89 -8.91 -3.86 3.84
C ASN A 89 -8.67 -2.39 4.22
N SER A 90 -8.13 -1.59 3.30
CA SER A 90 -7.82 -0.19 3.57
C SER A 90 -9.05 0.68 3.79
N PHE A 91 -10.19 0.23 3.27
CA PHE A 91 -11.47 0.93 3.38
C PHE A 91 -12.49 0.18 4.26
N SER A 92 -12.14 -0.98 4.82
CA SER A 92 -13.11 -1.84 5.52
C SER A 92 -13.68 -1.22 6.79
N SER A 93 -12.94 -0.31 7.43
CA SER A 93 -13.37 0.36 8.66
C SER A 93 -14.23 1.59 8.42
N TYR A 94 -14.42 2.00 7.16
CA TYR A 94 -15.17 3.21 6.83
C TYR A 94 -16.68 2.94 6.93
N THR A 95 -17.44 3.90 7.44
CA THR A 95 -18.90 3.84 7.34
C THR A 95 -19.34 4.10 5.89
N LYS A 96 -20.60 3.75 5.60
CA LYS A 96 -21.23 4.05 4.32
C LYS A 96 -21.15 5.55 3.97
N GLU A 97 -21.42 6.41 4.95
CA GLU A 97 -21.40 7.86 4.79
C GLU A 97 -19.99 8.37 4.47
N GLU A 98 -18.97 7.81 5.14
CA GLU A 98 -17.57 8.15 4.89
C GLU A 98 -17.12 7.72 3.49
N LEU A 99 -17.50 6.51 3.05
CA LEU A 99 -17.22 6.02 1.69
C LEU A 99 -17.89 6.90 0.63
N GLN A 100 -19.15 7.28 0.84
CA GLN A 100 -19.88 8.14 -0.09
C GLN A 100 -19.25 9.54 -0.16
N LEU A 101 -18.85 10.10 0.98
CA LEU A 101 -18.15 11.39 1.04
C LEU A 101 -16.79 11.34 0.32
N LEU A 102 -16.06 10.23 0.43
CA LEU A 102 -14.82 10.00 -0.32
C LEU A 102 -15.10 10.05 -1.83
N ILE A 103 -16.07 9.25 -2.31
CA ILE A 103 -16.46 9.17 -3.72
C ILE A 103 -16.82 10.55 -4.27
N ASP A 104 -17.63 11.31 -3.53
CA ASP A 104 -18.06 12.65 -3.94
C ASP A 104 -16.89 13.65 -3.98
N SER A 105 -15.96 13.54 -3.04
CA SER A 105 -14.76 14.35 -2.99
C SER A 105 -13.85 14.07 -4.17
N PHE A 106 -13.63 12.80 -4.51
CA PHE A 106 -12.85 12.40 -5.68
C PHE A 106 -13.48 12.84 -7.00
N ASN A 107 -14.81 12.72 -7.13
CA ASN A 107 -15.54 13.23 -8.29
C ASN A 107 -15.40 14.75 -8.48
N LYS A 108 -15.25 15.50 -7.39
CA LYS A 108 -15.00 16.96 -7.45
C LYS A 108 -13.55 17.26 -7.80
N LEU A 109 -12.59 16.47 -7.30
CA LEU A 109 -11.16 16.65 -7.55
C LEU A 109 -10.73 16.22 -8.96
N SER A 110 -11.32 15.16 -9.51
CA SER A 110 -11.06 14.70 -10.88
C SER A 110 -11.34 15.80 -11.91
N LYS A 111 -12.40 16.59 -11.69
CA LYS A 111 -12.73 17.79 -12.49
C LYS A 111 -11.65 18.87 -12.44
N ARG A 112 -10.82 18.90 -11.39
CA ARG A 112 -9.76 19.89 -11.18
C ARG A 112 -8.38 19.44 -11.68
N LYS A 113 -8.25 18.25 -12.28
CA LYS A 113 -6.97 17.66 -12.73
C LYS A 113 -5.87 17.66 -11.65
N SER A 114 -6.20 17.63 -10.36
CA SER A 114 -5.20 17.51 -9.31
C SER A 114 -4.73 16.06 -9.24
N GLY A 115 -3.45 15.78 -9.50
CA GLY A 115 -2.85 14.45 -9.36
C GLY A 115 -2.69 13.94 -7.93
N ILE A 116 -3.37 14.56 -6.96
CA ILE A 116 -3.28 14.23 -5.53
C ILE A 116 -4.39 13.24 -5.19
N PHE A 117 -3.99 12.05 -4.74
CA PHE A 117 -4.89 11.00 -4.28
C PHE A 117 -4.75 10.86 -2.76
N PRO A 118 -5.65 11.44 -1.93
CA PRO A 118 -5.65 11.17 -0.49
C PRO A 118 -5.93 9.69 -0.27
N MET A 119 -4.90 8.95 0.16
CA MET A 119 -4.94 7.50 0.27
C MET A 119 -4.79 7.07 1.73
N PRO A 120 -5.51 6.02 2.18
CA PRO A 120 -5.26 5.44 3.49
C PRO A 120 -3.80 4.97 3.61
N LEU A 121 -3.19 5.21 4.78
CA LEU A 121 -1.81 4.81 5.05
C LEU A 121 -1.57 3.31 4.80
N ILE A 122 -2.56 2.47 5.13
CA ILE A 122 -2.51 1.02 4.90
C ILE A 122 -2.28 0.72 3.41
N LEU A 123 -3.04 1.36 2.51
CA LEU A 123 -2.90 1.13 1.08
C LEU A 123 -1.54 1.62 0.56
N GLN A 124 -1.06 2.76 1.07
CA GLN A 124 0.26 3.29 0.73
C GLN A 124 1.38 2.30 1.09
N VAL A 125 1.37 1.76 2.32
CA VAL A 125 2.35 0.75 2.77
C VAL A 125 2.26 -0.51 1.92
N ARG A 126 1.05 -0.96 1.58
CA ARG A 126 0.84 -2.14 0.72
C ARG A 126 1.36 -1.92 -0.69
N MET A 127 1.16 -0.74 -1.28
CA MET A 127 1.71 -0.38 -2.59
C MET A 127 3.24 -0.34 -2.59
N GLU A 128 3.84 0.21 -1.53
CA GLU A 128 5.30 0.21 -1.38
C GLU A 128 5.83 -1.22 -1.31
N GLY A 129 5.25 -2.06 -0.45
CA GLY A 129 5.61 -3.46 -0.31
C GLY A 129 5.48 -4.22 -1.64
N PHE A 130 4.35 -4.07 -2.32
CA PHE A 130 4.11 -4.67 -3.62
C PHE A 130 5.16 -4.25 -4.65
N SER A 131 5.45 -2.96 -4.78
CA SER A 131 6.48 -2.46 -5.70
C SER A 131 7.87 -3.01 -5.40
N LYS A 132 8.24 -3.15 -4.12
CA LYS A 132 9.51 -3.74 -3.70
C LYS A 132 9.59 -5.23 -4.07
N SER A 133 8.51 -5.97 -3.87
CA SER A 133 8.44 -7.38 -4.25
C SER A 133 8.59 -7.59 -5.75
N LEU A 134 7.95 -6.73 -6.58
CA LEU A 134 8.15 -6.75 -8.03
C LEU A 134 9.63 -6.53 -8.40
N ILE A 135 10.26 -5.50 -7.82
CA ILE A 135 11.68 -5.16 -8.07
C ILE A 135 12.63 -6.30 -7.70
N LYS A 136 12.38 -6.98 -6.58
CA LYS A 136 13.20 -8.10 -6.11
C LYS A 136 13.00 -9.39 -6.91
N GLY A 137 11.93 -9.48 -7.69
CA GLY A 137 11.52 -10.73 -8.33
C GLY A 137 10.83 -11.72 -7.36
N ASP A 138 10.38 -11.24 -6.21
CA ASP A 138 9.79 -12.02 -5.11
C ASP A 138 8.33 -12.44 -5.39
N TYR A 139 7.97 -12.66 -6.67
CA TYR A 139 6.61 -12.98 -7.13
C TYR A 139 5.98 -14.24 -6.47
N LEU A 140 6.78 -14.99 -5.70
CA LEU A 140 6.45 -16.21 -4.98
C LEU A 140 5.77 -16.00 -3.61
N TYR A 141 5.93 -14.86 -2.95
CA TYR A 141 5.30 -14.64 -1.61
C TYR A 141 3.80 -14.38 -1.65
N LEU A 142 3.22 -14.23 -2.84
CA LEU A 142 1.76 -14.07 -3.02
C LEU A 142 1.05 -15.42 -3.22
N ASN A 143 1.79 -16.54 -3.14
CA ASN A 143 1.27 -17.90 -3.28
C ASN A 143 1.48 -18.80 -2.04
N GLU A 144 2.08 -18.33 -0.94
CA GLU A 144 2.13 -19.14 0.28
C GLU A 144 0.80 -19.00 1.06
N LYS A 145 -0.22 -19.72 0.59
CA LYS A 145 -1.10 -20.42 1.53
C LYS A 145 -0.21 -21.44 2.26
N LYS A 146 0.10 -21.17 3.52
CA LYS A 146 0.41 -22.21 4.49
C LYS A 146 -0.73 -22.27 5.49
#